data_AF-A0A5C6SSZ8-F1
#
_entry.id   AF-A0A5C6SSZ8-F1
#
_cell.length_a   1.000
_cell.length_b   1.000
_cell.length_c   1.000
_cell.angle_alpha   90.00
_cell.angle_beta   90.00
_cell.angle_gamma   90.00
#
_symmetry.space_group_name_H-M   'P 1'
#
loop_
_entity.id
_entity.type
_entity.pdbx_description
1 polymer ?
#
loop_
_entity_poly.entity_id
_entity_poly.type
_entity_poly.pdbx_seq_one_letter_code
_entity_poly.pdbx_strand_id
1 'polypeptide(L)'
;MLWEVDQAVVVVGDEKKRSTTMDAALATAIQDDHLRARQVLLPSTSSPRLDNNSLPVVSFDDGDFVKSIVDPRRERRPLKKYDATNKAASNILMSPMRSAAVSGPMLREAHANVGRYLATEYVFKLIGLEGFTISHVQGHQTTGHRLRNEAETSIIALMRGGEPVAFGISDVFPQAMFVHASSADDVKKHHVQGQSNVILVDSVIDSGKSVIELIKRVVRLEPNISITVVAGVVQTEAITEGHLFAKVMRRHGAGLIALRISENKFTGTKTTDTGNRLFNTTRLA
;
A
#
# COMPACT_ATOMS: atom_id res chain seq x y z
N MET A 1 -23.67 -5.80 4.76
CA MET A 1 -23.70 -5.88 3.28
C MET A 1 -22.82 -4.79 2.65
N LEU A 2 -23.06 -3.49 2.91
CA LEU A 2 -22.21 -2.39 2.36
C LEU A 2 -20.76 -2.39 2.87
N TRP A 3 -20.49 -3.01 4.01
CA TRP A 3 -19.16 -3.15 4.59
C TRP A 3 -18.26 -4.18 3.88
N GLU A 4 -18.88 -5.12 3.17
CA GLU A 4 -18.18 -6.24 2.55
C GLU A 4 -17.86 -5.99 1.07
N VAL A 5 -18.27 -4.83 0.54
CA VAL A 5 -18.13 -4.51 -0.89
C VAL A 5 -16.93 -3.62 -1.15
N ASP A 6 -16.27 -3.86 -2.29
CA ASP A 6 -15.07 -3.12 -2.71
C ASP A 6 -15.36 -1.63 -2.96
N GLN A 7 -16.60 -1.32 -3.35
CA GLN A 7 -17.11 0.05 -3.45
C GLN A 7 -18.57 0.09 -3.00
N ALA A 8 -18.83 0.74 -1.87
CA ALA A 8 -20.19 0.97 -1.39
C ALA A 8 -20.85 2.09 -2.21
N VAL A 9 -21.87 1.73 -2.98
CA VAL A 9 -22.69 2.67 -3.75
C VAL A 9 -24.14 2.52 -3.31
N VAL A 10 -24.73 3.62 -2.85
CA VAL A 10 -26.14 3.71 -2.46
C VAL A 10 -26.93 4.23 -3.66
N VAL A 11 -27.88 3.45 -4.14
CA VAL A 11 -28.80 3.90 -5.19
C VAL A 11 -29.96 4.66 -4.53
N VAL A 12 -30.13 5.92 -4.92
CA VAL A 12 -31.07 6.85 -4.30
C VAL A 12 -32.22 7.12 -5.25
N GLY A 13 -33.41 6.65 -4.89
CA GLY A 13 -34.65 6.84 -5.63
C GLY A 13 -35.48 8.03 -5.16
N ASP A 14 -36.73 8.12 -5.61
CA ASP A 14 -37.71 9.14 -5.18
C ASP A 14 -37.85 9.23 -3.66
N GLU A 15 -37.71 10.44 -3.11
CA GLU A 15 -37.75 10.76 -1.69
C GLU A 15 -39.01 10.23 -1.00
N LYS A 16 -40.17 10.31 -1.66
CA LYS A 16 -41.45 9.86 -1.10
C LYS A 16 -41.53 8.35 -0.87
N LYS A 17 -40.62 7.58 -1.48
CA LYS A 17 -40.57 6.12 -1.42
C LYS A 17 -39.40 5.60 -0.58
N ARG A 18 -38.57 6.49 -0.02
CA ARG A 18 -37.40 6.11 0.79
C ARG A 18 -37.84 5.64 2.17
N SER A 19 -37.13 4.64 2.69
CA SER A 19 -37.22 4.28 4.10
C SER A 19 -36.52 5.34 4.96
N THR A 20 -37.24 5.96 5.88
CA THR A 20 -36.69 6.95 6.82
C THR A 20 -35.75 6.34 7.86
N THR A 21 -35.95 5.08 8.22
CA THR A 21 -35.08 4.37 9.18
C THR A 21 -33.69 4.09 8.62
N MET A 22 -33.54 4.07 7.29
CA MET A 22 -32.24 3.89 6.64
C MET A 22 -31.38 5.14 6.60
N ASP A 23 -31.95 6.32 6.76
CA ASP A 23 -31.16 7.55 6.74
C ASP A 23 -30.33 7.67 8.03
N ALA A 24 -30.95 7.39 9.17
CA ALA A 24 -30.26 7.35 10.46
C ALA A 24 -29.20 6.25 10.50
N ALA A 25 -29.55 5.02 10.08
CA ALA A 25 -28.60 3.91 10.08
C ALA A 25 -27.41 4.15 9.14
N LEU A 26 -27.64 4.75 7.97
CA LEU A 26 -26.57 5.09 7.03
C LEU A 26 -25.70 6.24 7.57
N ALA A 27 -26.30 7.26 8.18
CA ALA A 27 -25.58 8.36 8.80
C ALA A 27 -24.68 7.88 9.94
N THR A 28 -25.21 7.06 10.86
CA THR A 28 -24.42 6.42 11.93
C THR A 28 -23.29 5.57 11.35
N ALA A 29 -23.57 4.73 10.34
CA ALA A 29 -22.54 3.92 9.73
C ALA A 29 -21.42 4.78 9.11
N ILE A 30 -21.74 5.93 8.49
CA ILE A 30 -20.75 6.82 7.87
C ILE A 30 -19.96 7.61 8.93
N GLN A 31 -20.66 8.18 9.93
CA GLN A 31 -20.07 9.08 10.91
C GLN A 31 -19.31 8.31 12.00
N ASP A 32 -19.97 7.34 12.62
CA ASP A 32 -19.47 6.65 13.81
C ASP A 32 -18.65 5.42 13.44
N ASP A 33 -19.12 4.66 12.46
CA ASP A 33 -18.43 3.44 12.03
C ASP A 33 -17.43 3.69 10.88
N HIS A 34 -17.39 4.91 10.32
CA HIS A 34 -16.51 5.34 9.23
C HIS A 34 -16.73 4.62 7.88
N LEU A 35 -17.96 4.18 7.60
CA LEU A 35 -18.34 3.67 6.29
C LEU A 35 -18.12 4.75 5.23
N ARG A 36 -17.27 4.48 4.24
CA ARG A 36 -17.16 5.33 3.05
C ARG A 36 -18.02 4.77 1.93
N ALA A 37 -19.12 5.45 1.67
CA ALA A 37 -20.02 5.15 0.56
C ALA A 37 -20.12 6.36 -0.39
N ARG A 38 -20.65 6.11 -1.59
CA ARG A 38 -21.06 7.14 -2.55
C ARG A 38 -22.53 6.92 -2.90
N GLN A 39 -23.19 7.92 -3.48
CA GLN A 39 -24.57 7.80 -3.92
C GLN A 39 -24.74 8.05 -5.41
N VAL A 40 -25.63 7.28 -6.04
CA VAL A 40 -26.11 7.52 -7.40
C VAL A 40 -27.59 7.88 -7.35
N LEU A 41 -27.97 8.95 -8.02
CA LEU A 41 -29.34 9.47 -8.05
C LEU A 41 -30.11 8.88 -9.24
N LEU A 42 -31.27 8.25 -8.99
CA LEU A 42 -32.10 7.62 -10.01
C LEU A 42 -33.60 7.96 -9.83
N PRO A 43 -34.20 8.81 -10.69
CA PRO A 43 -33.56 9.56 -11.78
C PRO A 43 -32.54 10.58 -11.25
N SER A 44 -31.66 11.09 -12.12
CA SER A 44 -30.61 12.07 -11.76
C SER A 44 -31.15 13.36 -11.14
N THR A 45 -32.46 13.62 -11.29
CA THR A 45 -33.20 14.73 -10.68
C THR A 45 -33.62 14.49 -9.23
N SER A 46 -33.34 13.31 -8.67
CA SER A 46 -33.67 12.98 -7.28
C SER A 46 -32.82 13.79 -6.30
N SER A 47 -33.38 14.15 -5.15
CA SER A 47 -32.61 14.78 -4.06
C SER A 47 -31.55 13.82 -3.50
N PRO A 48 -30.34 14.29 -3.15
CA PRO A 48 -29.38 13.47 -2.40
C PRO A 48 -30.00 12.90 -1.12
N ARG A 49 -29.59 11.70 -0.73
CA ARG A 49 -30.12 11.02 0.46
C ARG A 49 -29.51 11.56 1.75
N LEU A 50 -28.21 11.83 1.72
CA LEU A 50 -27.46 12.53 2.75
C LEU A 50 -26.69 13.67 2.10
N ASP A 51 -26.06 14.52 2.91
CA ASP A 51 -25.25 15.62 2.42
C ASP A 51 -24.10 15.13 1.53
N ASN A 52 -23.70 15.95 0.57
CA ASN A 52 -22.69 15.55 -0.43
C ASN A 52 -21.28 15.43 0.14
N ASN A 53 -21.01 15.93 1.35
CA ASN A 53 -19.70 15.76 1.98
C ASN A 53 -19.60 14.40 2.68
N SER A 54 -20.68 13.94 3.33
CA SER A 54 -20.73 12.62 3.98
C SER A 54 -20.96 11.49 2.97
N LEU A 55 -21.77 11.74 1.93
CA LEU A 55 -22.11 10.76 0.91
C LEU A 55 -21.96 11.38 -0.49
N PRO A 56 -20.77 11.36 -1.10
CA PRO A 56 -20.53 12.02 -2.38
C PRO A 56 -21.39 11.45 -3.51
N VAL A 57 -21.91 12.33 -4.37
CA VAL A 57 -22.71 11.95 -5.55
C VAL A 57 -21.79 11.53 -6.70
N VAL A 58 -22.12 10.41 -7.34
CA VAL A 58 -21.48 9.92 -8.57
C VAL A 58 -22.53 9.69 -9.65
N SER A 59 -22.17 9.96 -10.91
CA SER A 59 -23.08 9.87 -12.05
C SER A 59 -22.77 8.64 -12.91
N PHE A 60 -23.80 8.01 -13.48
CA PHE A 60 -23.62 7.02 -14.54
C PHE A 60 -23.13 7.62 -15.87
N ASP A 61 -23.11 8.95 -16.00
CA ASP A 61 -22.51 9.62 -17.15
C ASP A 61 -20.98 9.74 -17.02
N ASP A 62 -20.44 9.53 -15.81
CA ASP A 62 -19.00 9.48 -15.59
C ASP A 62 -18.44 8.14 -16.09
N GLY A 63 -17.74 8.20 -17.22
CA GLY A 63 -17.14 7.04 -17.87
C GLY A 63 -16.13 6.29 -16.99
N ASP A 64 -15.43 6.98 -16.09
CA ASP A 64 -14.51 6.33 -15.15
C ASP A 64 -15.25 5.62 -14.03
N PHE A 65 -16.35 6.20 -13.53
CA PHE A 65 -17.23 5.56 -12.57
C PHE A 65 -17.90 4.31 -13.16
N VAL A 66 -18.51 4.42 -14.34
CA VAL A 66 -19.12 3.28 -15.02
C VAL A 66 -18.09 2.19 -15.24
N LYS A 67 -16.92 2.52 -15.81
CA LYS A 67 -15.83 1.58 -16.01
C LYS A 67 -15.33 0.96 -14.70
N SER A 68 -15.42 1.67 -13.58
CA SER A 68 -15.07 1.12 -12.26
C SER A 68 -16.04 0.04 -11.78
N ILE A 69 -17.31 0.10 -12.18
CA ILE A 69 -18.36 -0.88 -11.84
C ILE A 69 -18.41 -2.03 -12.83
N VAL A 70 -18.38 -1.72 -14.14
CA VAL A 70 -18.68 -2.72 -15.18
C VAL A 70 -17.45 -3.47 -15.70
N ASP A 71 -16.22 -3.06 -15.37
CA ASP A 71 -15.01 -3.73 -15.87
C ASP A 71 -14.77 -5.07 -15.14
N PRO A 72 -15.15 -6.22 -15.73
CA PRO A 72 -14.97 -7.52 -15.09
C PRO A 72 -13.49 -7.92 -15.07
N ARG A 73 -12.63 -7.12 -15.72
CA ARG A 73 -11.20 -7.40 -15.90
C ARG A 73 -10.35 -6.75 -14.82
N ARG A 74 -10.88 -6.04 -13.81
CA ARG A 74 -10.03 -5.52 -12.71
C ARG A 74 -9.16 -6.60 -12.08
N GLU A 75 -9.73 -7.78 -11.82
CA GLU A 75 -8.97 -8.94 -11.31
C GLU A 75 -8.07 -9.62 -12.36
N ARG A 76 -8.28 -9.36 -13.65
CA ARG A 76 -7.50 -9.86 -14.79
C ARG A 76 -6.46 -8.87 -15.32
N ARG A 77 -6.44 -7.63 -14.81
CA ARG A 77 -5.42 -6.65 -15.19
C ARG A 77 -4.06 -7.18 -14.74
N PRO A 78 -3.00 -6.97 -15.54
CA PRO A 78 -1.66 -7.33 -15.11
C PRO A 78 -1.34 -6.59 -13.80
N LEU A 79 -0.73 -7.31 -12.86
CA LEU A 79 -0.27 -6.71 -11.61
C LEU A 79 0.74 -5.61 -11.96
N LYS A 80 0.52 -4.39 -11.47
CA LYS A 80 1.49 -3.29 -11.60
C LYS A 80 2.72 -3.66 -10.77
N LYS A 81 3.73 -4.26 -11.40
CA LYS A 81 4.94 -4.70 -10.73
C LYS A 81 6.20 -4.18 -11.41
N TYR A 82 7.19 -3.85 -10.59
CA TYR A 82 8.56 -3.62 -11.02
C TYR A 82 9.51 -4.47 -10.18
N ASP A 83 10.51 -5.06 -10.82
CA ASP A 83 11.52 -5.81 -10.09
C ASP A 83 12.92 -5.65 -10.66
N ALA A 84 13.91 -6.00 -9.84
CA ALA A 84 15.33 -5.99 -10.19
C ALA A 84 15.92 -7.39 -10.35
N THR A 85 15.09 -8.44 -10.52
CA THR A 85 15.54 -9.85 -10.50
C THR A 85 16.70 -10.11 -11.45
N ASN A 86 16.67 -9.50 -12.63
CA ASN A 86 17.67 -9.70 -13.69
C ASN A 86 18.74 -8.59 -13.77
N LYS A 87 18.87 -7.75 -12.73
CA LYS A 87 19.85 -6.66 -12.69
C LYS A 87 21.12 -7.09 -11.96
N ALA A 88 22.29 -6.71 -12.46
CA ALA A 88 23.55 -6.95 -11.76
C ALA A 88 23.57 -6.35 -10.34
N ALA A 89 22.92 -5.19 -10.15
CA ALA A 89 22.75 -4.56 -8.85
C ALA A 89 22.07 -5.47 -7.83
N SER A 90 21.07 -6.26 -8.23
CA SER A 90 20.37 -7.15 -7.30
C SER A 90 21.28 -8.29 -6.84
N ASN A 91 22.14 -8.84 -7.70
CA ASN A 91 23.14 -9.85 -7.31
C ASN A 91 24.10 -9.32 -6.23
N ILE A 92 24.57 -8.08 -6.38
CA ILE A 92 25.46 -7.44 -5.41
C ILE A 92 24.73 -7.21 -4.09
N LEU A 93 23.54 -6.60 -4.14
CA LEU A 93 22.78 -6.24 -2.95
C LEU A 93 22.28 -7.46 -2.15
N MET A 94 21.95 -8.56 -2.83
CA MET A 94 21.47 -9.78 -2.18
C MET A 94 22.57 -10.62 -1.52
N SER A 95 23.81 -10.52 -1.99
CA SER A 95 24.92 -11.34 -1.51
C SER A 95 25.09 -11.29 0.02
N PRO A 96 25.19 -10.10 0.66
CA PRO A 96 25.26 -10.03 2.12
C PRO A 96 23.98 -10.50 2.82
N MET A 97 22.80 -10.30 2.24
CA MET A 97 21.53 -10.76 2.85
C MET A 97 21.45 -12.29 2.95
N ARG A 98 22.04 -12.98 1.98
CA ARG A 98 22.02 -14.45 1.86
C ARG A 98 23.17 -15.13 2.61
N SER A 99 24.25 -14.41 2.90
CA SER A 99 25.40 -14.99 3.57
C SER A 99 25.07 -15.35 5.01
N ALA A 100 25.26 -16.62 5.38
CA ALA A 100 25.12 -17.08 6.77
C ALA A 100 26.15 -16.42 7.71
N ALA A 101 27.26 -15.90 7.18
CA ALA A 101 28.26 -15.17 7.93
C ALA A 101 27.81 -13.74 8.31
N VAL A 102 26.72 -13.24 7.74
CA VAL A 102 26.20 -11.89 7.97
C VAL A 102 24.91 -11.97 8.81
N SER A 103 24.92 -11.27 9.95
CA SER A 103 23.81 -11.21 10.91
C SER A 103 23.84 -9.89 11.69
N GLY A 104 22.79 -9.60 12.46
CA GLY A 104 22.72 -8.45 13.35
C GLY A 104 22.82 -7.11 12.59
N PRO A 105 23.56 -6.13 13.12
CA PRO A 105 23.69 -4.79 12.51
C PRO A 105 24.12 -4.81 11.04
N MET A 106 25.08 -5.66 10.67
CA MET A 106 25.56 -5.77 9.29
C MET A 106 24.46 -6.26 8.34
N LEU A 107 23.62 -7.19 8.81
CA LEU A 107 22.50 -7.68 8.00
C LEU A 107 21.42 -6.60 7.87
N ARG A 108 21.14 -5.83 8.93
CA ARG A 108 20.21 -4.69 8.85
C ARG A 108 20.69 -3.65 7.85
N GLU A 109 21.98 -3.32 7.85
CA GLU A 109 22.57 -2.40 6.88
C GLU A 109 22.43 -2.91 5.43
N ALA A 110 22.65 -4.21 5.21
CA ALA A 110 22.44 -4.81 3.90
C ALA A 110 20.98 -4.66 3.41
N HIS A 111 20.00 -4.88 4.29
CA HIS A 111 18.59 -4.67 3.99
C HIS A 111 18.25 -3.18 3.78
N ALA A 112 18.85 -2.26 4.53
CA ALA A 112 18.69 -0.82 4.33
C ALA A 112 19.25 -0.36 2.97
N ASN A 113 20.38 -0.91 2.54
CA ASN A 113 20.93 -0.63 1.21
C ASN A 113 19.98 -1.08 0.09
N VAL A 114 19.27 -2.20 0.29
CA VAL A 114 18.18 -2.61 -0.62
C VAL A 114 17.02 -1.62 -0.60
N GLY A 115 16.56 -1.21 0.58
CA GLY A 115 15.51 -0.21 0.72
C GLY A 115 15.83 1.07 -0.05
N ARG A 116 17.04 1.60 0.14
CA ARG A 116 17.54 2.80 -0.55
C ARG A 116 17.58 2.61 -2.06
N TYR A 117 18.07 1.48 -2.54
CA TYR A 117 18.08 1.16 -3.97
C TYR A 117 16.67 1.11 -4.57
N LEU A 118 15.74 0.39 -3.92
CA LEU A 118 14.36 0.25 -4.42
C LEU A 118 13.60 1.58 -4.40
N ALA A 119 13.80 2.40 -3.36
CA ALA A 119 13.25 3.74 -3.27
C ALA A 119 13.73 4.62 -4.43
N THR A 120 15.06 4.70 -4.61
CA THR A 120 15.68 5.56 -5.61
C THR A 120 15.39 5.14 -7.05
N GLU A 121 15.28 3.84 -7.35
CA GLU A 121 15.16 3.33 -8.73
C GLU A 121 13.72 2.96 -9.15
N TYR A 122 12.83 2.61 -8.21
CA TYR A 122 11.56 1.99 -8.56
C TYR A 122 10.32 2.64 -7.93
N VAL A 123 10.40 3.20 -6.72
CA VAL A 123 9.20 3.75 -6.04
C VAL A 123 8.56 4.89 -6.85
N PHE A 124 9.36 5.77 -7.43
CA PHE A 124 8.86 6.85 -8.29
C PHE A 124 8.15 6.35 -9.56
N LYS A 125 8.40 5.11 -10.03
CA LYS A 125 7.70 4.55 -11.20
C LYS A 125 6.23 4.27 -10.91
N LEU A 126 5.86 4.13 -9.63
CA LEU A 126 4.48 3.94 -9.18
C LEU A 126 3.85 5.22 -8.63
N ILE A 127 4.55 5.93 -7.75
CA ILE A 127 4.00 7.11 -7.05
C ILE A 127 4.21 8.39 -7.88
N GLY A 128 5.31 8.47 -8.63
CA GLY A 128 5.70 9.64 -9.40
C GLY A 128 6.70 10.53 -8.66
N LEU A 129 7.26 11.46 -9.43
CA LEU A 129 8.15 12.52 -8.98
C LEU A 129 7.40 13.86 -8.98
N GLU A 130 7.78 14.77 -8.10
CA GLU A 130 7.36 16.17 -8.15
C GLU A 130 8.58 17.10 -8.05
N GLY A 131 8.44 18.29 -8.64
CA GLY A 131 9.41 19.37 -8.50
C GLY A 131 9.09 20.22 -7.27
N PHE A 132 10.12 20.73 -6.61
CA PHE A 132 9.98 21.72 -5.55
C PHE A 132 11.08 22.77 -5.64
N THR A 133 10.84 23.95 -5.09
CA THR A 133 11.82 25.05 -5.14
C THR A 133 12.92 24.82 -4.12
N ILE A 134 14.18 24.91 -4.56
CA ILE A 134 15.37 24.88 -3.70
C ILE A 134 16.24 26.12 -3.95
N SER A 135 16.93 26.57 -2.90
CA SER A 135 17.96 27.60 -3.03
C SER A 135 19.24 26.96 -3.59
N HIS A 136 19.63 27.38 -4.79
CA HIS A 136 20.86 26.94 -5.42
C HIS A 136 22.07 27.54 -4.69
N VAL A 137 23.20 26.82 -4.68
CA VAL A 137 24.44 27.28 -4.03
C VAL A 137 24.99 28.60 -4.58
N GLN A 138 24.56 29.00 -5.79
CA GLN A 138 24.91 30.28 -6.41
C GLN A 138 23.95 31.43 -6.04
N GLY A 139 23.02 31.21 -5.10
CA GLY A 139 22.15 32.27 -4.55
C GLY A 139 20.84 32.51 -5.30
N HIS A 140 20.56 31.80 -6.40
CA HIS A 140 19.27 31.84 -7.09
C HIS A 140 18.37 30.66 -6.69
N GLN A 141 17.07 30.75 -6.97
CA GLN A 141 16.17 29.60 -6.83
C GLN A 141 16.32 28.65 -8.03
N THR A 142 16.16 27.36 -7.82
CA THR A 142 16.12 26.32 -8.86
C THR A 142 15.15 25.22 -8.46
N THR A 143 14.90 24.28 -9.37
CA THR A 143 14.01 23.14 -9.13
C THR A 143 14.79 21.94 -8.61
N GLY A 144 14.45 21.49 -7.40
CA GLY A 144 14.78 20.17 -6.88
C GLY A 144 13.68 19.17 -7.17
N HIS A 145 13.94 17.89 -6.90
CA HIS A 145 12.96 16.82 -7.11
C HIS A 145 12.83 15.93 -5.87
N ARG A 146 11.61 15.47 -5.64
CA ARG A 146 11.27 14.58 -4.53
C ARG A 146 10.12 13.64 -4.89
N LEU A 147 9.77 12.73 -3.99
CA LEU A 147 8.62 11.85 -4.19
C LEU A 147 7.34 12.68 -4.27
N ARG A 148 6.44 12.33 -5.19
CA ARG A 148 5.14 13.01 -5.27
C ARG A 148 4.36 12.86 -3.96
N ASN A 149 3.94 13.97 -3.38
CA ASN A 149 3.25 14.05 -2.09
C ASN A 149 4.03 13.37 -0.95
N GLU A 150 5.34 13.60 -0.87
CA GLU A 150 6.22 12.93 0.11
C GLU A 150 5.77 13.14 1.57
N ALA A 151 5.41 14.36 1.94
CA ALA A 151 4.92 14.69 3.29
C ALA A 151 3.54 14.09 3.61
N GLU A 152 2.80 13.64 2.59
CA GLU A 152 1.54 12.93 2.69
C GLU A 152 1.71 11.45 2.34
N THR A 153 2.91 10.92 2.55
CA THR A 153 3.22 9.51 2.37
C THR A 153 3.52 8.86 3.71
N SER A 154 2.96 7.68 3.94
CA SER A 154 3.28 6.86 5.12
C SER A 154 4.03 5.59 4.73
N ILE A 155 5.18 5.36 5.36
CA ILE A 155 5.99 4.15 5.24
C ILE A 155 5.64 3.24 6.43
N ILE A 156 4.99 2.11 6.16
CA ILE A 156 4.59 1.14 7.17
C ILE A 156 5.51 -0.08 7.09
N ALA A 157 6.39 -0.21 8.08
CA ALA A 157 7.30 -1.33 8.23
C ALA A 157 6.61 -2.52 8.91
N LEU A 158 6.50 -3.66 8.22
CA LEU A 158 6.01 -4.89 8.81
C LEU A 158 7.10 -5.51 9.71
N MET A 159 6.86 -5.45 11.01
CA MET A 159 7.81 -5.90 12.01
C MET A 159 7.89 -7.43 12.05
N ARG A 160 9.06 -8.01 12.31
CA ARG A 160 10.37 -7.34 12.51
C ARG A 160 11.19 -7.27 11.22
N GLY A 161 10.87 -8.12 10.23
CA GLY A 161 11.68 -8.32 9.03
C GLY A 161 11.76 -7.09 8.11
N GLY A 162 10.65 -6.36 7.97
CA GLY A 162 10.55 -5.22 7.06
C GLY A 162 11.29 -3.96 7.51
N GLU A 163 11.56 -3.80 8.80
CA GLU A 163 12.10 -2.57 9.37
C GLU A 163 13.37 -2.07 8.69
N PRO A 164 14.43 -2.89 8.49
CA PRO A 164 15.66 -2.35 7.94
C PRO A 164 15.51 -1.93 6.47
N VAL A 165 14.66 -2.62 5.69
CA VAL A 165 14.32 -2.19 4.32
C VAL A 165 13.54 -0.88 4.35
N ALA A 166 12.60 -0.74 5.28
CA ALA A 166 11.82 0.48 5.45
C ALA A 166 12.70 1.67 5.84
N PHE A 167 13.69 1.50 6.73
CA PHE A 167 14.64 2.56 7.05
C PHE A 167 15.41 3.02 5.80
N GLY A 168 15.86 2.09 4.96
CA GLY A 168 16.50 2.44 3.70
C GLY A 168 15.60 3.28 2.77
N ILE A 169 14.29 3.04 2.79
CA ILE A 169 13.31 3.84 2.03
C ILE A 169 13.11 5.22 2.70
N SER A 170 13.01 5.25 4.02
CA SER A 170 12.85 6.48 4.80
C SER A 170 14.03 7.43 4.66
N ASP A 171 15.26 6.90 4.50
CA ASP A 171 16.45 7.71 4.21
C ASP A 171 16.33 8.48 2.89
N VAL A 172 15.60 7.93 1.92
CA VAL A 172 15.38 8.56 0.60
C VAL A 172 14.20 9.53 0.64
N PHE A 173 13.18 9.24 1.47
CA PHE A 173 11.96 10.03 1.60
C PHE A 173 11.79 10.56 3.04
N PRO A 174 12.66 11.50 3.47
CA PRO A 174 12.72 11.94 4.87
C PRO A 174 11.48 12.68 5.36
N GLN A 175 10.59 13.15 4.47
CA GLN A 175 9.34 13.82 4.86
C GLN A 175 8.19 12.83 5.10
N ALA A 176 8.33 11.58 4.66
CA ALA A 176 7.29 10.57 4.83
C ALA A 176 7.16 10.15 6.30
N MET A 177 5.92 9.94 6.76
CA MET A 177 5.66 9.40 8.10
C MET A 177 6.17 7.96 8.19
N PHE A 178 6.88 7.61 9.27
CA PHE A 178 7.36 6.24 9.51
C PHE A 178 6.53 5.54 10.58
N VAL A 179 6.02 4.35 10.27
CA VAL A 179 5.13 3.57 11.15
C VAL A 179 5.67 2.16 11.31
N HIS A 180 5.89 1.74 12.55
CA HIS A 180 6.16 0.33 12.87
C HIS A 180 4.83 -0.40 13.08
N ALA A 181 4.64 -1.54 12.42
CA ALA A 181 3.44 -2.37 12.58
C ALA A 181 3.83 -3.85 12.71
N SER A 182 3.55 -4.47 13.86
CA SER A 182 3.72 -5.93 14.04
C SER A 182 2.53 -6.72 13.50
N SER A 183 1.38 -6.06 13.39
CA SER A 183 0.16 -6.60 12.81
C SER A 183 -0.62 -5.51 12.09
N ALA A 184 -1.63 -5.91 11.32
CA ALA A 184 -2.52 -4.95 10.67
C ALA A 184 -3.22 -4.02 11.68
N ASP A 185 -3.55 -4.49 12.88
CA ASP A 185 -4.27 -3.68 13.87
C ASP A 185 -3.45 -2.55 14.46
N ASP A 186 -2.11 -2.60 14.34
CA ASP A 186 -1.22 -1.51 14.75
C ASP A 186 -1.37 -0.28 13.83
N VAL A 187 -1.87 -0.45 12.61
CA VAL A 187 -2.19 0.68 11.72
C VAL A 187 -3.47 1.35 12.20
N LYS A 188 -3.37 2.61 12.66
CA LYS A 188 -4.47 3.42 13.17
C LYS A 188 -4.90 4.47 12.16
N LYS A 189 -6.08 5.07 12.37
CA LYS A 189 -6.64 6.07 11.44
C LYS A 189 -5.70 7.24 11.20
N HIS A 190 -5.04 7.76 12.23
CA HIS A 190 -4.10 8.88 12.10
C HIS A 190 -2.80 8.53 11.33
N HIS A 191 -2.50 7.24 11.10
CA HIS A 191 -1.39 6.83 10.24
C HIS A 191 -1.71 6.95 8.74
N VAL A 192 -2.99 7.09 8.36
CA VAL A 192 -3.41 7.13 6.94
C VAL A 192 -4.34 8.30 6.62
N GLN A 193 -4.92 8.95 7.63
CA GLN A 193 -5.79 10.10 7.44
C GLN A 193 -5.02 11.28 6.84
N GLY A 194 -5.52 11.82 5.73
CA GLY A 194 -4.88 12.92 5.01
C GLY A 194 -3.63 12.51 4.23
N GLN A 195 -3.32 11.21 4.16
CA GLN A 195 -2.21 10.69 3.38
C GLN A 195 -2.67 10.40 1.95
N SER A 196 -1.83 10.74 0.99
CA SER A 196 -1.99 10.43 -0.43
C SER A 196 -1.47 9.04 -0.77
N ASN A 197 -0.39 8.60 -0.09
CA ASN A 197 0.28 7.33 -0.38
C ASN A 197 0.57 6.51 0.88
N VAL A 198 0.56 5.18 0.75
CA VAL A 198 1.15 4.24 1.70
C VAL A 198 2.17 3.36 1.00
N ILE A 199 3.34 3.24 1.60
CA ILE A 199 4.38 2.28 1.24
C ILE A 199 4.39 1.18 2.31
N LEU A 200 3.89 0.00 1.97
CA LEU A 200 3.93 -1.19 2.83
C LEU A 200 5.24 -1.94 2.58
N VAL A 201 6.02 -2.16 3.63
CA VAL A 201 7.38 -2.70 3.49
C VAL A 201 7.55 -3.99 4.26
N ASP A 202 8.04 -5.02 3.58
CA ASP A 202 8.48 -6.28 4.20
C ASP A 202 9.81 -6.73 3.59
N SER A 203 10.60 -7.51 4.32
CA SER A 203 11.82 -8.12 3.78
C SER A 203 11.52 -9.23 2.78
N VAL A 204 10.55 -10.10 3.09
CA VAL A 204 10.26 -11.32 2.34
C VAL A 204 8.74 -11.52 2.28
N ILE A 205 8.19 -11.49 1.07
CA ILE A 205 6.79 -11.84 0.81
C ILE A 205 6.73 -13.33 0.43
N ASP A 206 6.46 -14.13 1.45
CA ASP A 206 5.96 -15.52 1.48
C ASP A 206 4.72 -15.77 0.62
N SER A 207 3.65 -16.17 1.29
CA SER A 207 2.27 -16.16 0.78
C SER A 207 1.64 -14.75 0.65
N GLY A 208 2.30 -13.72 1.18
CA GLY A 208 1.74 -12.35 1.24
C GLY A 208 0.58 -12.16 2.21
N LYS A 209 0.24 -13.15 3.05
CA LYS A 209 -0.88 -13.05 4.01
C LYS A 209 -0.83 -11.79 4.87
N SER A 210 0.30 -11.49 5.49
CA SER A 210 0.45 -10.31 6.36
C SER A 210 0.27 -9.00 5.59
N VAL A 211 0.76 -8.94 4.35
CA VAL A 211 0.58 -7.76 3.48
C VAL A 211 -0.89 -7.61 3.06
N ILE A 212 -1.61 -8.71 2.80
CA ILE A 212 -3.05 -8.68 2.51
C ILE A 212 -3.83 -8.06 3.67
N GLU A 213 -3.52 -8.47 4.90
CA GLU A 213 -4.17 -7.94 6.10
C GLU A 213 -3.90 -6.44 6.26
N LEU A 214 -2.67 -5.99 6.00
CA LEU A 214 -2.31 -4.57 5.98
C LEU A 214 -3.04 -3.79 4.88
N ILE A 215 -3.08 -4.28 3.64
CA ILE A 215 -3.81 -3.63 2.54
C ILE A 215 -5.28 -3.45 2.92
N LYS A 216 -5.92 -4.52 3.41
CA LYS A 216 -7.33 -4.45 3.85
C LYS A 216 -7.53 -3.45 4.97
N ARG A 217 -6.62 -3.40 5.95
CA ARG A 217 -6.69 -2.42 7.04
C ARG A 217 -6.55 -1.00 6.52
N VAL A 218 -5.56 -0.73 5.68
CA VAL A 218 -5.29 0.59 5.10
C VAL A 218 -6.49 1.05 4.28
N VAL A 219 -7.00 0.21 3.38
CA VAL A 219 -8.18 0.54 2.55
C VAL A 219 -9.42 0.77 3.41
N ARG A 220 -9.64 -0.02 4.47
CA ARG A 220 -10.76 0.22 5.40
C ARG A 220 -10.66 1.57 6.09
N LEU A 221 -9.45 1.98 6.48
CA LEU A 221 -9.23 3.26 7.14
C LEU A 221 -9.24 4.42 6.15
N GLU A 222 -8.67 4.29 4.96
CA GLU A 222 -8.54 5.32 3.93
C GLU A 222 -8.71 4.74 2.51
N PRO A 223 -9.95 4.58 2.00
CA PRO A 223 -10.24 3.87 0.74
C PRO A 223 -9.61 4.42 -0.55
N ASN A 224 -9.27 5.71 -0.59
CA ASN A 224 -8.77 6.38 -1.79
C ASN A 224 -7.24 6.50 -1.83
N ILE A 225 -6.55 5.89 -0.87
CA ILE A 225 -5.10 6.00 -0.75
C ILE A 225 -4.38 5.12 -1.78
N SER A 226 -3.29 5.64 -2.34
CA SER A 226 -2.44 4.88 -3.25
C SER A 226 -1.54 3.93 -2.46
N ILE A 227 -1.57 2.63 -2.77
CA ILE A 227 -0.80 1.61 -2.03
C ILE A 227 0.34 1.08 -2.90
N THR A 228 1.56 1.16 -2.38
CA THR A 228 2.75 0.53 -2.95
C THR A 228 3.33 -0.47 -1.96
N VAL A 229 3.49 -1.72 -2.38
CA VAL A 229 4.16 -2.76 -1.59
C VAL A 229 5.60 -2.88 -2.05
N VAL A 230 6.56 -2.84 -1.12
CA VAL A 230 7.99 -2.96 -1.40
C VAL A 230 8.57 -4.14 -0.63
N ALA A 231 9.33 -4.99 -1.31
CA ALA A 231 10.02 -6.10 -0.66
C ALA A 231 11.41 -6.40 -1.21
N GLY A 232 12.26 -6.98 -0.35
CA GLY A 232 13.54 -7.53 -0.78
C GLY A 232 13.35 -8.80 -1.63
N VAL A 233 12.49 -9.71 -1.18
CA VAL A 233 12.20 -10.95 -1.92
C VAL A 233 10.69 -11.15 -2.00
N VAL A 234 10.20 -11.52 -3.17
CA VAL A 234 8.81 -11.95 -3.39
C VAL A 234 8.82 -13.35 -3.96
N GLN A 235 8.00 -14.22 -3.40
CA GLN A 235 7.86 -15.59 -3.87
C GLN A 235 7.01 -15.63 -5.15
N THR A 236 7.44 -16.41 -6.16
CA THR A 236 6.83 -16.38 -7.51
C THR A 236 5.35 -16.75 -7.50
N GLU A 237 4.97 -17.80 -6.78
CA GLU A 237 3.59 -18.29 -6.66
C GLU A 237 2.68 -17.25 -6.02
N ALA A 238 3.18 -16.41 -5.10
CA ALA A 238 2.40 -15.34 -4.48
C ALA A 238 1.83 -14.33 -5.49
N ILE A 239 2.54 -14.13 -6.61
CA ILE A 239 2.18 -13.17 -7.66
C ILE A 239 1.59 -13.84 -8.92
N THR A 240 1.41 -15.16 -8.90
CA THR A 240 0.76 -15.88 -10.01
C THR A 240 -0.70 -15.47 -10.18
N GLU A 241 -1.24 -15.69 -11.39
CA GLU A 241 -2.65 -15.52 -11.65
C GLU A 241 -3.47 -16.48 -10.77
N GLY A 242 -4.56 -16.01 -10.18
CA GLY A 242 -5.39 -16.80 -9.28
C GLY A 242 -4.98 -16.74 -7.80
N HIS A 243 -3.72 -16.45 -7.48
CA HIS A 243 -3.25 -16.37 -6.10
C HIS A 243 -3.92 -15.22 -5.33
N LEU A 244 -4.24 -15.45 -4.04
CA LEU A 244 -5.01 -14.51 -3.23
C LEU A 244 -4.31 -13.15 -3.10
N PHE A 245 -2.98 -13.14 -2.90
CA PHE A 245 -2.19 -11.91 -2.83
C PHE A 245 -2.31 -11.09 -4.12
N ALA A 246 -2.07 -11.69 -5.28
CA ALA A 246 -2.20 -11.01 -6.56
C ALA A 246 -3.63 -10.48 -6.81
N LYS A 247 -4.67 -11.23 -6.42
CA LYS A 247 -6.07 -10.79 -6.51
C LYS A 247 -6.34 -9.54 -5.65
N VAL A 248 -5.92 -9.55 -4.39
CA VAL A 248 -6.09 -8.42 -3.47
C VAL A 248 -5.34 -7.18 -3.98
N MET A 249 -4.10 -7.35 -4.45
CA MET A 249 -3.31 -6.27 -5.03
C MET A 249 -4.03 -5.63 -6.22
N ARG A 250 -4.51 -6.43 -7.18
CA ARG A 250 -5.25 -5.94 -8.36
C ARG A 250 -6.55 -5.24 -7.98
N ARG A 251 -7.31 -5.83 -7.06
CA ARG A 251 -8.58 -5.32 -6.57
C ARG A 251 -8.46 -3.91 -5.99
N HIS A 252 -7.42 -3.67 -5.20
CA HIS A 252 -7.14 -2.36 -4.61
C HIS A 252 -6.20 -1.49 -5.46
N GLY A 253 -5.87 -1.92 -6.68
CA GLY A 253 -4.99 -1.16 -7.58
C GLY A 253 -3.56 -0.96 -7.06
N ALA A 254 -3.13 -1.75 -6.08
CA ALA A 254 -1.84 -1.64 -5.43
C ALA A 254 -0.70 -2.03 -6.38
N GLY A 255 0.43 -1.34 -6.26
CA GLY A 255 1.66 -1.64 -7.00
C GLY A 255 2.65 -2.47 -6.17
N LEU A 256 3.46 -3.28 -6.85
CA LEU A 256 4.49 -4.12 -6.23
C LEU A 256 5.88 -3.73 -6.72
N ILE A 257 6.82 -3.58 -5.80
CA ILE A 257 8.25 -3.41 -6.07
C ILE A 257 9.01 -4.51 -5.35
N ALA A 258 9.89 -5.21 -6.08
CA ALA A 258 10.72 -6.25 -5.51
C ALA A 258 12.19 -6.10 -5.93
N LEU A 259 13.13 -6.34 -5.02
CA LEU A 259 14.52 -6.52 -5.46
C LEU A 259 14.64 -7.82 -6.27
N ARG A 260 13.96 -8.89 -5.82
CA ARG A 260 13.96 -10.17 -6.51
C ARG A 260 12.63 -10.90 -6.40
N ILE A 261 12.24 -11.54 -7.50
CA ILE A 261 11.24 -12.60 -7.55
C ILE A 261 11.96 -13.95 -7.48
N SER A 262 11.52 -14.85 -6.61
CA SER A 262 12.19 -16.11 -6.32
C SER A 262 11.23 -17.29 -6.38
N GLU A 263 11.60 -18.31 -7.15
CA GLU A 263 10.92 -19.62 -7.17
C GLU A 263 11.15 -20.40 -5.86
N ASN A 264 12.24 -20.11 -5.15
CA ASN A 264 12.52 -20.76 -3.87
C ASN A 264 11.52 -20.26 -2.83
N LYS A 265 10.70 -21.17 -2.32
CA LYS A 265 9.84 -20.93 -1.16
C LYS A 265 10.69 -20.83 0.10
N PHE A 266 10.83 -19.63 0.65
CA PHE A 266 11.59 -19.43 1.88
C PHE A 266 10.71 -19.74 3.10
N THR A 267 10.85 -20.95 3.64
CA THR A 267 10.32 -21.29 4.97
C THR A 267 11.42 -21.07 6.00
N GLY A 268 11.61 -19.81 6.41
CA GLY A 268 12.51 -19.50 7.52
C GLY A 268 12.10 -20.27 8.76
N THR A 269 12.94 -21.17 9.23
CA THR A 269 12.69 -21.96 10.44
C THR A 269 13.75 -21.61 11.47
N LYS A 270 13.33 -21.05 12.60
CA LYS A 270 14.16 -20.72 13.78
C LYS A 270 15.42 -19.89 13.45
N THR A 271 16.51 -20.56 13.10
CA THR A 271 17.85 -19.98 12.86
C THR A 271 17.97 -19.29 11.49
N THR A 272 17.14 -19.66 10.52
CA THR A 272 17.12 -19.03 9.19
C THR A 272 16.07 -17.94 9.05
N ASP A 273 15.21 -17.74 10.06
CA ASP A 273 14.23 -16.65 10.05
C ASP A 273 14.91 -15.28 9.88
N THR A 274 14.39 -14.48 8.95
CA THR A 274 14.96 -13.17 8.62
C THR A 274 14.96 -12.25 9.84
N GLY A 275 13.85 -12.19 10.59
CA GLY A 275 13.76 -11.39 11.81
C GLY A 275 14.81 -11.80 12.84
N ASN A 276 14.95 -13.09 13.10
CA ASN A 276 15.92 -13.59 14.06
C ASN A 276 17.37 -13.28 13.65
N ARG A 277 17.70 -13.38 12.36
CA ARG A 277 19.05 -13.02 11.86
C ARG A 277 19.31 -11.52 11.92
N LEU A 278 18.30 -10.68 11.67
CA LEU A 278 18.44 -9.21 11.73
C LEU A 278 18.76 -8.71 13.14
N PHE A 279 18.26 -9.39 14.18
CA PHE A 279 18.37 -8.95 15.57
C PHE A 279 19.14 -9.91 16.48
N ASN A 280 19.80 -10.93 15.91
CA ASN A 280 20.54 -11.96 16.65
C ASN A 280 19.70 -12.68 17.72
N THR A 281 18.40 -12.85 17.47
CA THR A 281 17.46 -13.49 18.40
C THR A 281 17.22 -14.98 18.11
N THR A 282 18.20 -15.67 17.52
CA THR A 282 18.08 -17.09 17.11
C THR A 282 17.92 -18.08 18.27
N ARG A 283 18.09 -17.61 19.51
CA ARG A 283 17.90 -18.38 20.75
C ARG A 283 16.57 -18.11 21.47
N LEU A 284 15.76 -17.16 20.98
CA LEU A 284 14.41 -16.96 21.52
C LEU A 284 13.53 -18.11 21.01
N ALA A 285 13.02 -18.90 21.95
CA ALA A 285 12.13 -20.04 21.71
C ALA A 285 10.74 -19.57 21.26
#